data_AF-A0A6G3MKP6-F1
#
_entry.id   AF-A0A6G3MKP6-F1
#
_cell.length_a   1.000
_cell.length_b   1.000
_cell.length_c   1.000
_cell.angle_alpha   90.00
_cell.angle_beta   90.00
_cell.angle_gamma   90.00
#
_symmetry.space_group_name_H-M   'P 1'
#
loop_
_entity.id
_entity.type
_entity.pdbx_description
1 polymer ?
#
loop_
_entity_poly.entity_id
_entity_poly.type
_entity_poly.pdbx_seq_one_letter_code
_entity_poly.pdbx_strand_id
1 'polypeptide(L)'
;MKNLFGTYRLLIKMLSQLVKFNRFYNDSTAQLKIFSMLEGKIELPKLPYSYKDLEPIISEEIMRIHHLKHHQNYINKYLEARKAYEAEHSINSIEQLLRKANFNGGGVVNHSLFWKFLVPPTKAHEPTHELADMIKRDFCSTEKLLQNIKT
;
A
#
# COMPACT_ATOMS: atom_id res chain seq x y z
N MET A 1 30.67 -29.81 -15.97
CA MET A 1 29.25 -30.21 -16.11
C MET A 1 28.50 -30.26 -14.76
N LYS A 2 28.78 -29.38 -13.78
CA LYS A 2 28.14 -29.38 -12.44
C LYS A 2 27.43 -28.05 -12.10
N ASN A 3 26.79 -27.39 -13.08
CA ASN A 3 26.02 -26.17 -12.78
C ASN A 3 24.74 -25.96 -13.61
N LEU A 4 24.37 -26.93 -14.47
CA LEU A 4 23.08 -26.87 -15.15
C LEU A 4 21.91 -27.18 -14.20
N PHE A 5 22.04 -28.16 -13.29
CA PHE A 5 20.92 -28.55 -12.42
C PHE A 5 20.44 -27.45 -11.44
N GLY A 6 21.29 -26.50 -11.08
CA GLY A 6 20.94 -25.39 -10.19
C GLY A 6 20.06 -24.32 -10.86
N THR A 7 20.36 -23.98 -12.12
CA THR A 7 19.63 -22.95 -12.88
C THR A 7 18.23 -23.40 -13.26
N TYR A 8 18.04 -24.67 -13.63
CA TYR A 8 16.70 -25.22 -13.88
C TYR A 8 15.82 -25.25 -12.63
N ARG A 9 16.39 -25.52 -11.45
CA ARG A 9 15.63 -25.45 -10.18
C ARG A 9 15.18 -24.02 -9.84
N LEU A 10 15.99 -23.01 -10.14
CA LEU A 10 15.63 -21.61 -9.94
C LEU A 10 14.50 -21.19 -10.89
N LEU A 11 14.60 -21.55 -12.17
CA LEU A 11 13.58 -21.26 -13.18
C LEU A 11 12.25 -21.95 -12.86
N ILE A 12 12.27 -23.21 -12.41
CA ILE A 12 11.06 -23.93 -12.00
C ILE A 12 10.40 -23.29 -10.77
N LYS A 13 11.19 -22.83 -9.79
CA LYS A 13 10.66 -22.07 -8.65
C LYS A 13 10.06 -20.74 -9.08
N MET A 14 10.72 -20.01 -9.97
CA MET A 14 10.24 -18.71 -10.47
C MET A 14 8.94 -18.86 -11.27
N LEU A 15 8.86 -19.86 -12.15
CA LEU A 15 7.64 -20.18 -12.90
C LEU A 15 6.52 -20.66 -11.97
N SER A 16 6.84 -21.44 -10.93
CA SER A 16 5.85 -21.84 -9.91
C SER A 16 5.28 -20.63 -9.15
N GLN A 17 6.13 -19.65 -8.80
CA GLN A 17 5.67 -18.43 -8.14
C GLN A 17 4.85 -17.55 -9.08
N LEU A 18 5.25 -17.42 -10.35
CA LEU A 18 4.48 -16.68 -11.36
C LEU A 18 3.10 -17.32 -11.63
N VAL A 19 3.01 -18.65 -11.67
CA VAL A 19 1.72 -19.35 -11.80
C VAL A 19 0.86 -19.17 -10.55
N LYS A 20 1.43 -19.19 -9.35
CA LYS A 20 0.70 -18.92 -8.10
C LYS A 20 0.20 -17.48 -8.04
N PHE A 21 1.04 -16.53 -8.42
CA PHE A 21 0.70 -15.11 -8.50
C PHE A 21 -0.39 -14.86 -9.55
N ASN A 22 -0.27 -15.44 -10.74
CA ASN A 22 -1.28 -15.31 -11.80
C ASN A 22 -2.61 -15.99 -11.42
N ARG A 23 -2.56 -17.12 -10.72
CA ARG A 23 -3.77 -17.79 -10.21
C ARG A 23 -4.44 -16.97 -9.11
N PHE A 24 -3.67 -16.35 -8.21
CA PHE A 24 -4.18 -15.43 -7.19
C PHE A 24 -4.74 -14.14 -7.82
N TYR A 25 -4.07 -13.56 -8.81
CA TYR A 25 -4.52 -12.36 -9.51
C TYR A 25 -5.82 -12.59 -10.28
N ASN A 26 -6.05 -13.79 -10.82
CA ASN A 26 -7.27 -14.12 -11.57
C ASN A 26 -8.34 -14.83 -10.71
N ASP A 27 -8.10 -15.02 -9.42
CA ASP A 27 -9.06 -15.61 -8.50
C ASP A 27 -10.00 -14.50 -7.99
N SER A 28 -11.15 -14.39 -8.65
CA SER A 28 -12.21 -13.44 -8.29
C SER A 28 -12.72 -13.63 -6.86
N THR A 29 -12.65 -14.85 -6.29
CA THR A 29 -13.01 -15.11 -4.89
C THR A 29 -11.94 -14.65 -3.89
N ALA A 30 -10.65 -14.72 -4.23
CA ALA A 30 -9.58 -14.13 -3.43
C ALA A 30 -9.62 -12.60 -3.49
N GLN A 31 -9.88 -12.03 -4.67
CA GLN A 31 -10.14 -10.60 -4.83
C GLN A 31 -11.38 -10.19 -4.02
N LEU A 32 -12.51 -10.89 -4.15
CA LEU A 32 -13.74 -10.63 -3.39
C LEU A 32 -13.55 -10.78 -1.88
N LYS A 33 -12.73 -11.72 -1.41
CA LYS A 33 -12.38 -11.84 0.03
C LYS A 33 -11.50 -10.70 0.51
N ILE A 34 -10.56 -10.22 -0.29
CA ILE A 34 -9.76 -9.03 0.05
C ILE A 34 -10.65 -7.79 0.01
N PHE A 35 -11.48 -7.65 -1.02
CA PHE A 35 -12.48 -6.59 -1.12
C PHE A 35 -13.45 -6.65 0.07
N SER A 36 -13.91 -7.83 0.49
CA SER A 36 -14.81 -8.04 1.64
C SER A 36 -14.10 -7.83 2.98
N MET A 37 -12.81 -8.16 3.09
CA MET A 37 -11.98 -7.80 4.25
C MET A 37 -11.74 -6.28 4.32
N LEU A 38 -11.77 -5.62 3.15
CA LEU A 38 -11.81 -4.16 2.99
C LEU A 38 -13.24 -3.57 3.02
N GLU A 39 -14.29 -4.40 3.02
CA GLU A 39 -15.69 -4.03 3.30
C GLU A 39 -15.94 -3.90 4.81
N GLY A 40 -14.87 -3.93 5.63
CA GLY A 40 -14.87 -3.14 6.85
C GLY A 40 -15.32 -1.71 6.50
N LYS A 41 -16.18 -1.14 7.32
CA LYS A 41 -16.67 0.24 7.13
C LYS A 41 -15.49 1.15 6.82
N ILE A 42 -15.44 1.73 5.61
CA ILE A 42 -14.36 2.63 5.22
C ILE A 42 -14.49 3.87 6.08
N GLU A 43 -13.63 3.95 7.08
CA GLU A 43 -13.62 4.99 8.10
C GLU A 43 -12.19 5.41 8.42
N LEU A 44 -12.05 6.55 9.08
CA LEU A 44 -10.75 7.10 9.39
C LEU A 44 -10.08 6.23 10.47
N PRO A 45 -8.95 5.57 10.17
CA PRO A 45 -8.32 4.66 11.12
C PRO A 45 -7.76 5.43 12.32
N LYS A 46 -7.78 4.83 13.50
CA LYS A 46 -7.01 5.37 14.62
C LYS A 46 -5.51 5.17 14.35
N LEU A 47 -4.72 6.22 14.56
CA LEU A 47 -3.26 6.11 14.45
C LEU A 47 -2.68 5.18 15.54
N PRO A 48 -1.65 4.37 15.24
CA PRO A 48 -1.02 3.48 16.22
C PRO A 48 -0.11 4.21 17.21
N TYR A 49 0.03 5.53 17.09
CA TYR A 49 0.83 6.42 17.91
C TYR A 49 0.12 7.79 18.03
N SER A 50 0.57 8.64 18.96
CA SER A 50 0.07 10.01 19.12
C SER A 50 0.54 10.92 18.00
N TYR A 51 -0.19 12.00 17.73
CA TYR A 51 0.15 12.96 16.66
C TYR A 51 1.54 13.59 16.83
N LYS A 52 2.04 13.72 18.07
CA LYS A 52 3.37 14.28 18.38
C LYS A 52 4.51 13.25 18.37
N ASP A 53 4.21 11.95 18.26
CA ASP A 53 5.22 10.91 18.48
C ASP A 53 6.24 10.81 17.32
N LEU A 54 5.99 11.50 16.20
CA LEU A 54 6.90 11.57 15.06
C LEU A 54 7.79 12.82 15.06
N GLU A 55 7.67 13.68 16.07
CA GLU A 55 8.56 14.83 16.23
C GLU A 55 9.99 14.38 16.56
N PRO A 56 11.02 15.14 16.10
CA PRO A 56 10.94 16.39 15.33
C PRO A 56 10.82 16.19 13.81
N ILE A 57 10.68 14.95 13.33
CA ILE A 57 10.74 14.63 11.89
C ILE A 57 9.47 15.08 11.17
N ILE A 58 8.30 14.89 11.79
CA ILE A 58 7.01 15.38 11.31
C ILE A 58 6.29 16.04 12.48
N SER A 59 5.88 17.30 12.33
CA SER A 59 5.23 18.06 13.39
C SER A 59 3.82 17.54 13.72
N GLU A 60 3.39 17.73 14.98
CA GLU A 60 2.03 17.38 15.41
C GLU A 60 0.97 18.04 14.52
N GLU A 61 1.15 19.31 14.17
CA GLU A 61 0.22 20.07 13.34
C GLU A 61 -0.01 19.41 11.97
N ILE A 62 1.07 19.04 11.28
CA ILE A 62 1.01 18.34 9.99
C ILE A 62 0.28 17.00 10.18
N MET A 63 0.64 16.23 11.20
CA MET A 63 0.02 14.94 11.46
C MET A 63 -1.49 15.05 11.68
N ARG A 64 -1.95 16.07 12.42
CA ARG A 64 -3.39 16.32 12.63
C ARG A 64 -4.09 16.72 11.35
N ILE A 65 -3.53 17.64 10.57
CA ILE A 65 -4.14 18.11 9.33
C ILE A 65 -4.18 16.99 8.29
N HIS A 66 -3.07 16.27 8.10
CA HIS A 66 -2.93 15.19 7.13
C HIS A 66 -3.88 14.02 7.44
N HIS A 67 -4.01 13.66 8.71
CA HIS A 67 -4.93 12.61 9.11
C HIS A 67 -6.40 13.08 9.13
N LEU A 68 -6.75 14.09 9.92
CA LEU A 68 -8.14 14.46 10.19
C LEU A 68 -8.81 15.20 9.03
N LYS A 69 -8.03 15.89 8.17
CA LYS A 69 -8.58 16.61 7.01
C LYS A 69 -8.31 15.87 5.72
N HIS A 70 -7.05 15.60 5.36
CA HIS A 70 -6.74 15.04 4.05
C HIS A 70 -7.20 13.58 3.90
N HIS A 71 -6.83 12.69 4.83
CA HIS A 71 -7.27 11.30 4.77
C HIS A 71 -8.80 11.18 4.88
N GLN A 72 -9.41 11.92 5.80
CA GLN A 72 -10.88 11.98 5.91
C GLN A 72 -11.56 12.46 4.63
N ASN A 73 -10.98 13.44 3.94
CA ASN A 73 -11.54 13.94 2.67
C ASN A 73 -11.49 12.86 1.57
N TYR A 74 -10.40 12.09 1.47
CA TYR A 74 -10.34 10.96 0.54
C TYR A 74 -11.43 9.92 0.83
N ILE A 75 -11.65 9.58 2.11
CA ILE A 75 -12.74 8.66 2.52
C ILE A 75 -14.09 9.21 2.10
N ASN A 76 -14.37 10.48 2.40
CA ASN A 76 -15.65 11.12 2.07
C ASN A 76 -15.90 11.10 0.56
N LYS A 77 -14.90 11.49 -0.24
CA LYS A 77 -15.01 11.57 -1.70
C LYS A 77 -15.06 10.20 -2.37
N TYR A 78 -14.39 9.19 -1.81
CA TYR A 78 -14.53 7.82 -2.26
C TYR A 78 -15.95 7.29 -2.05
N LEU A 79 -16.50 7.48 -0.84
CA LEU A 79 -17.86 7.03 -0.51
C LEU A 79 -18.93 7.79 -1.30
N GLU A 80 -18.73 9.08 -1.56
CA GLU A 80 -19.59 9.89 -2.43
C GLU A 80 -19.59 9.34 -3.87
N ALA A 81 -18.41 9.08 -4.44
CA ALA A 81 -18.28 8.53 -5.78
C ALA A 81 -18.87 7.11 -5.90
N ARG A 82 -18.68 6.27 -4.87
CA ARG A 82 -19.24 4.90 -4.84
C ARG A 82 -20.77 4.92 -4.82
N LYS A 83 -21.38 5.75 -3.96
CA LYS A 83 -22.84 5.92 -3.90
C LYS A 83 -23.40 6.46 -5.22
N ALA A 84 -22.72 7.42 -5.83
CA ALA A 84 -23.14 7.96 -7.12
C ALA A 84 -23.05 6.91 -8.24
N TYR A 85 -22.01 6.07 -8.24
CA TYR A 85 -21.87 4.96 -9.18
C TYR A 85 -22.99 3.92 -9.05
N GLU A 86 -23.38 3.57 -7.81
CA GLU A 86 -24.48 2.63 -7.54
C GLU A 86 -25.85 3.15 -8.06
N ALA A 87 -26.03 4.46 -8.17
CA ALA A 87 -27.26 5.10 -8.61
C ALA A 87 -27.26 5.51 -10.10
N GLU A 88 -26.19 5.27 -10.83
CA GLU A 88 -25.99 5.77 -12.19
C GLU A 88 -26.27 4.71 -13.27
N HIS A 89 -26.89 5.13 -14.37
CA HIS A 89 -27.24 4.27 -15.51
C HIS A 89 -26.68 4.77 -16.86
N SER A 90 -26.09 5.96 -16.90
CA SER A 90 -25.42 6.51 -18.09
C SER A 90 -23.93 6.12 -18.15
N ILE A 91 -23.50 5.58 -19.29
CA ILE A 91 -22.12 5.11 -19.52
C ILE A 91 -21.10 6.25 -19.40
N ASN A 92 -21.43 7.46 -19.87
CA ASN A 92 -20.49 8.59 -19.85
C ASN A 92 -20.24 9.15 -18.45
N SER A 93 -21.22 9.08 -17.54
CA SER A 93 -21.04 9.47 -16.14
C SER A 93 -20.36 8.38 -15.32
N ILE A 94 -20.55 7.10 -15.67
CA ILE A 94 -19.84 5.98 -15.07
C ILE A 94 -18.32 6.15 -15.18
N GLU A 95 -17.79 6.51 -16.34
CA GLU A 95 -16.34 6.66 -16.53
C GLU A 95 -15.75 7.76 -15.62
N GLN A 96 -16.45 8.89 -15.49
CA GLN A 96 -16.04 9.97 -14.60
C GLN A 96 -16.09 9.56 -13.13
N LEU A 97 -17.12 8.81 -12.74
CA LEU A 97 -17.28 8.30 -11.38
C LEU A 97 -16.19 7.30 -11.03
N LEU A 98 -15.82 6.42 -11.97
CA LEU A 98 -14.69 5.50 -11.80
C LEU A 98 -13.36 6.23 -11.62
N ARG A 99 -13.09 7.29 -12.42
CA ARG A 99 -11.88 8.12 -12.21
C ARG A 99 -11.84 8.74 -10.81
N LYS A 100 -12.97 9.30 -10.35
CA LYS A 100 -13.09 9.87 -9.00
C LYS A 100 -12.91 8.81 -7.92
N ALA A 101 -13.54 7.65 -8.07
CA ALA A 101 -13.42 6.54 -7.13
C ALA A 101 -11.99 6.02 -7.06
N ASN A 102 -11.30 5.87 -8.20
CA ASN A 102 -9.91 5.42 -8.24
C ASN A 102 -8.95 6.40 -7.56
N PHE A 103 -9.07 7.70 -7.85
CA PHE A 103 -8.21 8.70 -7.24
C PHE A 103 -8.39 8.76 -5.72
N ASN A 104 -9.64 8.82 -5.25
CA ASN A 104 -9.92 8.92 -3.83
C ASN A 104 -9.70 7.60 -3.10
N GLY A 105 -10.03 6.47 -3.70
CA GLY A 105 -9.77 5.13 -3.18
C GLY A 105 -8.28 4.84 -3.04
N GLY A 106 -7.48 5.24 -4.03
CA GLY A 106 -6.02 5.23 -3.92
C GLY A 106 -5.54 6.11 -2.76
N GLY A 107 -6.14 7.29 -2.57
CA GLY A 107 -5.92 8.14 -1.40
C GLY A 107 -6.17 7.42 -0.07
N VAL A 108 -7.31 6.73 0.07
CA VAL A 108 -7.65 5.94 1.28
C VAL A 108 -6.61 4.85 1.54
N VAL A 109 -6.29 4.04 0.53
CA VAL A 109 -5.36 2.91 0.68
C VAL A 109 -3.95 3.41 1.01
N ASN A 110 -3.44 4.40 0.26
CA ASN A 110 -2.09 4.92 0.45
C ASN A 110 -1.91 5.54 1.83
N HIS A 111 -2.87 6.32 2.32
CA HIS A 111 -2.79 6.90 3.67
C HIS A 111 -2.93 5.82 4.75
N SER A 112 -3.84 4.87 4.58
CA SER A 112 -3.99 3.74 5.53
C SER A 112 -2.73 2.90 5.67
N LEU A 113 -1.94 2.76 4.60
CA LEU A 113 -0.62 2.13 4.62
C LEU A 113 0.45 3.06 5.21
N PHE A 114 0.47 4.33 4.80
CA PHE A 114 1.43 5.33 5.27
C PHE A 114 1.48 5.38 6.81
N TRP A 115 0.33 5.45 7.48
CA TRP A 115 0.29 5.49 8.95
C TRP A 115 0.80 4.21 9.64
N LYS A 116 0.79 3.07 8.95
CA LYS A 116 1.29 1.79 9.48
C LYS A 116 2.79 1.62 9.28
N PHE A 117 3.37 2.32 8.31
CA PHE A 117 4.80 2.23 7.98
C PHE A 117 5.66 3.25 8.72
N LEU A 118 5.05 4.24 9.37
CA LEU A 118 5.75 5.17 10.23
C LEU A 118 5.86 4.61 11.65
N VAL A 119 6.98 4.90 12.29
CA VAL A 119 7.22 4.59 13.70
C VAL A 119 7.82 5.80 14.39
N PRO A 120 7.55 6.01 15.70
CA PRO A 120 8.24 7.02 16.47
C PRO A 120 9.76 6.86 16.35
N PRO A 121 10.56 7.96 16.28
CA PRO A 121 12.01 7.87 16.12
C PRO A 121 12.69 7.02 17.20
N THR A 122 12.14 7.04 18.41
CA THR A 122 12.61 6.23 19.55
C THR A 122 12.44 4.72 19.37
N LYS A 123 11.65 4.29 18.38
CA LYS A 123 11.39 2.89 18.03
C LYS A 123 11.93 2.52 16.64
N ALA A 124 12.51 3.48 15.93
CA ALA A 124 13.10 3.24 14.62
C ALA A 124 14.35 2.35 14.77
N HIS A 125 14.53 1.45 13.82
CA HIS A 125 15.67 0.53 13.79
C HIS A 125 16.01 0.19 12.33
N GLU A 126 17.25 -0.22 12.11
CA GLU A 126 17.69 -0.71 10.80
C GLU A 126 16.90 -1.95 10.38
N PRO A 127 16.68 -2.15 9.06
CA PRO A 127 16.10 -3.39 8.55
C PRO A 127 16.86 -4.61 9.08
N THR A 128 16.13 -5.69 9.38
CA THR A 128 16.71 -6.93 9.87
C THR A 128 16.29 -8.13 9.03
N HIS A 129 16.97 -9.27 9.22
CA HIS A 129 16.64 -10.56 8.60
C HIS A 129 16.53 -10.47 7.06
N GLU A 130 15.48 -11.07 6.49
CA GLU A 130 15.26 -11.18 5.05
C GLU A 130 15.23 -9.81 4.35
N LEU A 131 14.68 -8.78 5.00
CA LEU A 131 14.66 -7.43 4.42
C LEU A 131 16.07 -6.85 4.29
N ALA A 132 16.92 -7.02 5.31
CA ALA A 132 18.30 -6.57 5.26
C ALA A 132 19.08 -7.30 4.14
N ASP A 133 18.88 -8.61 4.01
CA ASP A 133 19.51 -9.42 2.97
C ASP A 133 19.07 -8.98 1.56
N MET A 134 17.78 -8.68 1.38
CA MET A 134 17.25 -8.17 0.11
C MET A 134 17.81 -6.78 -0.23
N ILE A 135 17.88 -5.87 0.74
CA ILE A 135 18.46 -4.54 0.54
C ILE A 135 19.92 -4.64 0.13
N LYS A 136 20.70 -5.48 0.82
CA LYS A 136 22.11 -5.71 0.49
C LYS A 136 22.27 -6.33 -0.91
N ARG A 137 21.41 -7.29 -1.28
CA ARG A 137 21.46 -7.93 -2.60
C ARG A 137 21.14 -6.96 -3.74
N ASP A 138 20.08 -6.17 -3.59
CA ASP A 138 19.51 -5.39 -4.70
C ASP A 138 20.10 -3.98 -4.78
N PHE A 139 20.56 -3.43 -3.65
CA PHE A 139 21.04 -2.05 -3.54
C PHE A 139 22.45 -1.93 -2.97
N CYS A 140 23.13 -3.04 -2.66
CA CYS A 140 24.44 -3.12 -2.00
C CYS A 140 24.45 -2.69 -0.52
N SER A 141 23.70 -1.65 -0.14
CA SER A 141 23.57 -1.20 1.26
C SER A 141 22.30 -0.37 1.49
N THR A 142 21.92 -0.18 2.77
CA THR A 142 20.80 0.70 3.15
C THR A 142 21.05 2.14 2.69
N GLU A 143 22.27 2.65 2.80
CA GLU A 143 22.63 4.01 2.36
C GLU A 143 22.44 4.17 0.86
N LYS A 144 22.78 3.15 0.07
CA LYS A 144 22.58 3.15 -1.37
C LYS A 144 21.11 3.08 -1.74
N LEU A 145 20.30 2.29 -1.04
CA LEU A 145 18.84 2.31 -1.19
C LEU A 145 18.30 3.72 -0.91
N LEU A 146 18.71 4.36 0.20
CA LEU A 146 18.26 5.70 0.55
C LEU A 146 18.70 6.77 -0.45
N GLN A 147 19.88 6.63 -1.08
CA GLN A 147 20.30 7.48 -2.18
C GLN A 147 19.37 7.32 -3.39
N ASN A 148 19.06 6.09 -3.79
CA ASN A 148 18.18 5.80 -4.93
C ASN A 148 16.73 6.27 -4.73
N ILE A 149 16.22 6.28 -3.49
CA ILE A 149 14.85 6.76 -3.20
C ILE A 149 14.74 8.29 -3.26
N LYS A 150 15.84 9.00 -2.96
CA LYS A 150 15.85 10.48 -2.90
C LYS A 150 16.04 11.15 -4.26
N THR A 151 16.47 10.39 -5.27
CA THR A 151 16.69 10.85 -6.65
C THR A 151 15.46 10.63 -7.51
#